data_AF-A0A8T4MY48-F1
#
_entry.id   AF-A0A8T4MY48-F1
#
_cell.length_a   1.000
_cell.length_b   1.000
_cell.length_c   1.000
_cell.angle_alpha   90.00
_cell.angle_beta   90.00
_cell.angle_gamma   90.00
#
_symmetry.space_group_name_H-M   'P 1'
#
loop_
_entity.id
_entity.type
_entity.pdbx_description
1 polymer ?
#
loop_
_entity_poly.entity_id
_entity_poly.type
_entity_poly.pdbx_seq_one_letter_code
_entity_poly.pdbx_strand_id
1 'polypeptide(L)'
;MTLNFKYKKVKRPNDKEIKSPSIPIVLQGKGSKYSFVALIDSGADVSVIPKDVAELLGLDLSAKHEEARGIGGRVPAIQTNVNLEIGKPHENYNINLPVKVILNDGDEEIPVLLGRSGFFDKFIITFDQSKEIVSLKRVS
;
A
#
# COMPACT_ATOMS: atom_id res chain seq x y z
N MET A 1 4.68 -21.34 1.14
CA MET A 1 4.87 -20.95 -0.28
C MET A 1 5.29 -19.48 -0.34
N THR A 2 6.05 -19.07 -1.37
CA THR A 2 6.66 -17.73 -1.45
C THR A 2 6.34 -17.06 -2.79
N LEU A 3 5.74 -15.88 -2.74
CA LEU A 3 5.57 -15.00 -3.90
C LEU A 3 6.85 -14.17 -4.08
N ASN A 4 7.35 -14.05 -5.31
CA ASN A 4 8.52 -13.24 -5.62
C ASN A 4 8.15 -12.16 -6.64
N PHE A 5 8.53 -10.92 -6.36
CA PHE A 5 8.29 -9.75 -7.20
C PHE A 5 9.62 -9.03 -7.47
N LYS A 6 9.88 -8.68 -8.73
CA LYS A 6 10.96 -7.74 -9.04
C LYS A 6 10.54 -6.33 -8.63
N TYR A 7 11.50 -5.53 -8.18
CA TYR A 7 11.28 -4.12 -7.88
C TYR A 7 10.70 -3.40 -9.08
N LYS A 8 9.83 -2.44 -8.81
CA LYS A 8 9.17 -1.64 -9.84
C LYS A 8 9.87 -0.29 -9.95
N LYS A 9 10.05 0.16 -11.20
CA LYS A 9 10.46 1.53 -11.48
C LYS A 9 9.34 2.47 -11.06
N VAL A 10 9.67 3.46 -10.24
CA VAL A 10 8.78 4.54 -9.84
C VAL A 10 9.48 5.87 -10.13
N LYS A 11 8.71 6.86 -10.58
CA LYS A 11 9.21 8.23 -10.73
C LYS A 11 9.17 8.92 -9.38
N ARG A 12 10.20 9.72 -9.09
CA ARG A 12 10.24 10.61 -7.94
C ARG A 12 9.87 12.03 -8.35
N PRO A 13 9.54 12.94 -7.41
CA PRO A 13 9.23 14.34 -7.71
C PRO A 13 10.33 15.11 -8.47
N ASN A 14 11.56 14.59 -8.52
CA ASN A 14 12.69 15.16 -9.26
C ASN A 14 12.95 14.48 -10.61
N ASP A 15 11.94 13.81 -11.18
CA ASP A 15 11.99 13.06 -12.45
C ASP A 15 13.00 11.90 -12.52
N LYS A 16 13.68 11.55 -11.41
CA LYS A 16 14.51 10.35 -11.38
C LYS A 16 13.63 9.10 -11.27
N GLU A 17 13.90 8.15 -12.16
CA GLU A 17 13.41 6.78 -12.01
C GLU A 17 14.29 6.02 -11.01
N ILE A 18 13.65 5.44 -10.00
CA ILE A 18 14.28 4.54 -9.03
C ILE A 18 13.50 3.23 -9.00
N LYS A 19 14.23 2.12 -8.88
CA LYS A 19 13.62 0.83 -8.59
C LYS A 19 13.32 0.75 -7.09
N SER A 20 12.05 0.59 -6.78
CA SER A 20 11.54 0.51 -5.42
C SER A 20 10.97 -0.89 -5.15
N PRO A 21 10.93 -1.32 -3.89
CA PRO A 21 10.32 -2.59 -3.50
C PRO A 21 8.78 -2.50 -3.50
N SER A 22 8.23 -2.09 -4.64
CA SER A 22 6.79 -1.96 -4.85
C SER A 22 6.26 -3.16 -5.61
N ILE A 23 5.07 -3.60 -5.23
CA ILE A 23 4.43 -4.82 -5.74
C ILE A 23 3.07 -4.50 -6.37
N PRO A 24 2.64 -5.25 -7.40
CA PRO A 24 1.30 -5.12 -7.93
C PRO A 24 0.29 -5.69 -6.92
N ILE A 25 -0.73 -4.90 -6.61
CA ILE A 25 -1.86 -5.29 -5.77
C ILE A 25 -3.17 -4.92 -6.47
N VAL A 26 -4.26 -5.52 -6.02
CA VAL A 26 -5.61 -5.12 -6.41
C VAL A 26 -6.35 -4.68 -5.16
N LEU A 27 -6.96 -3.50 -5.18
CA LEU A 27 -7.86 -3.04 -4.11
C LEU A 27 -9.31 -3.13 -4.61
N GLN A 28 -10.18 -3.65 -3.75
CA GLN A 28 -11.62 -3.71 -4.03
C GLN A 28 -12.34 -2.49 -3.45
N GLY A 29 -13.09 -1.81 -4.31
CA GLY A 29 -14.02 -0.74 -3.94
C GLY A 29 -15.47 -1.22 -3.94
N LYS A 30 -16.42 -0.27 -3.98
CA LYS A 30 -17.86 -0.56 -4.11
C LYS A 30 -18.20 -1.16 -5.49
N GLY A 31 -18.04 -2.47 -5.62
CA GLY A 31 -18.41 -3.24 -6.82
C GLY A 31 -17.34 -3.29 -7.93
N SER A 32 -16.20 -2.62 -7.74
CA SER A 32 -15.10 -2.53 -8.72
C SER A 32 -13.77 -2.96 -8.11
N LYS A 33 -12.85 -3.41 -8.96
CA LYS A 33 -11.47 -3.77 -8.59
C LYS A 33 -10.48 -2.91 -9.36
N TYR A 34 -9.50 -2.34 -8.67
CA TYR A 34 -8.50 -1.45 -9.26
C TYR A 34 -7.10 -1.96 -8.96
N SER A 35 -6.24 -1.98 -9.98
CA SER A 35 -4.85 -2.42 -9.85
C SER A 35 -3.94 -1.24 -9.50
N PHE A 36 -3.08 -1.43 -8.50
CA PHE A 36 -2.11 -0.44 -8.06
C PHE A 36 -0.72 -1.05 -7.95
N VAL A 37 0.29 -0.18 -7.92
CA VAL A 37 1.64 -0.53 -7.51
C VAL A 37 1.86 0.07 -6.13
N ALA A 38 1.97 -0.78 -5.11
CA ALA A 38 2.09 -0.36 -3.73
C ALA A 38 3.50 -0.60 -3.20
N LEU A 39 4.05 0.40 -2.52
CA LEU A 39 5.35 0.32 -1.86
C LEU A 39 5.21 -0.46 -0.56
N ILE A 40 6.06 -1.46 -0.32
CA ILE A 40 6.13 -2.09 0.99
C ILE A 40 7.02 -1.25 1.90
N ASP A 41 6.48 -0.82 3.04
CA ASP A 41 7.15 0.09 3.96
C ASP A 41 7.06 -0.41 5.40
N SER A 42 8.17 -0.96 5.92
CA SER A 42 8.25 -1.39 7.32
C SER A 42 8.30 -0.22 8.31
N GLY A 43 8.55 1.00 7.84
CA GLY A 43 8.53 2.22 8.63
C GLY A 43 7.13 2.76 8.91
N ALA A 44 6.10 2.23 8.23
CA ALA A 44 4.70 2.58 8.45
C ALA A 44 4.01 1.55 9.36
N ASP A 45 3.43 2.00 10.47
CA ASP A 45 2.68 1.11 11.38
C ASP A 45 1.40 0.58 10.74
N VAL A 46 0.73 1.40 9.91
CA VAL A 46 -0.51 1.07 9.20
C VAL A 46 -0.33 1.42 7.72
N SER A 47 -1.01 0.70 6.84
CA SER A 47 -1.00 0.97 5.40
C SER A 47 -1.63 2.33 5.09
N VAL A 48 -1.25 2.93 3.98
CA VAL A 48 -1.66 4.29 3.61
C VAL A 48 -2.15 4.32 2.16
N ILE A 49 -3.27 4.98 1.92
CA ILE A 49 -3.75 5.30 0.58
C ILE A 49 -4.00 6.80 0.44
N PRO A 50 -3.75 7.40 -0.73
CA PRO A 50 -4.11 8.78 -0.99
C PRO A 50 -5.64 8.94 -1.16
N LYS A 51 -6.12 10.18 -1.02
CA LYS A 51 -7.55 10.53 -1.08
C LYS A 51 -8.20 10.16 -2.41
N ASP A 52 -7.53 10.42 -3.53
CA ASP A 52 -7.98 10.08 -4.88
C ASP A 52 -8.21 8.56 -5.06
N VAL A 53 -7.32 7.72 -4.50
CA VAL A 53 -7.49 6.26 -4.47
C VAL A 53 -8.69 5.87 -3.62
N ALA A 54 -8.89 6.51 -2.46
CA ALA A 54 -10.04 6.24 -1.61
C ALA A 54 -11.38 6.65 -2.27
N GLU A 55 -11.41 7.78 -2.96
CA GLU A 55 -12.55 8.26 -3.76
C GLU A 55 -12.84 7.30 -4.92
N LEU A 56 -11.81 6.86 -5.64
CA LEU A 56 -11.91 5.86 -6.71
C LEU A 56 -12.50 4.53 -6.20
N LEU A 57 -12.13 4.12 -4.99
CA LEU A 57 -12.67 2.93 -4.33
C LEU A 57 -14.09 3.14 -3.77
N GLY A 58 -14.59 4.38 -3.74
CA GLY A 58 -15.90 4.74 -3.20
C GLY A 58 -15.99 4.59 -1.68
N LEU A 59 -14.87 4.77 -0.97
CA LEU A 59 -14.81 4.70 0.49
C LEU A 59 -15.57 5.86 1.14
N ASP A 60 -16.07 5.64 2.34
CA ASP A 60 -16.68 6.70 3.14
C ASP A 60 -15.60 7.56 3.79
N LEU A 61 -15.54 8.83 3.38
CA LEU A 61 -14.60 9.84 3.89
C LEU A 61 -15.26 10.82 4.87
N SER A 62 -16.46 10.52 5.37
CA SER A 62 -17.15 11.34 6.38
C SER A 62 -16.79 10.95 7.83
N ALA A 63 -15.99 9.91 8.00
CA ALA A 63 -15.57 9.42 9.31
C ALA A 63 -14.72 10.45 10.07
N LYS A 64 -14.59 10.25 11.38
CA LYS A 64 -13.83 11.17 12.25
C LYS A 64 -12.39 11.30 11.76
N HIS A 65 -11.94 12.55 11.59
CA HIS A 65 -10.56 12.83 11.24
C HIS A 65 -9.63 12.49 12.41
N GLU A 66 -8.55 11.81 12.07
CA GLU A 66 -7.42 11.52 12.93
C GLU A 66 -6.16 12.18 12.36
N GLU A 67 -5.07 12.15 13.12
CA GLU A 67 -3.76 12.56 12.63
C GLU A 67 -2.93 11.34 12.23
N ALA A 68 -2.37 11.36 11.02
CA ALA A 68 -1.23 10.53 10.67
C ALA A 68 0.05 11.33 10.92
N ARG A 69 1.07 10.66 11.47
CA ARG A 69 2.38 11.28 11.77
C ARG A 69 3.46 10.57 10.97
N GLY A 70 4.29 11.33 10.29
CA GLY A 70 5.47 10.85 9.58
C GLY A 70 6.65 11.81 9.76
N ILE A 71 7.71 11.58 8.99
CA ILE A 71 8.90 12.45 8.98
C ILE A 71 8.55 13.87 8.52
N GLY A 72 7.61 14.00 7.58
CA GLY A 72 7.14 15.29 7.05
C GLY A 72 6.18 16.06 7.97
N GLY A 73 5.87 15.54 9.17
CA GLY A 73 4.97 16.20 10.12
C GLY A 73 3.66 15.45 10.34
N ARG A 74 2.58 16.19 10.58
CA ARG A 74 1.24 15.65 10.83
C ARG A 74 0.32 16.02 9.70
N VAL A 75 -0.47 15.06 9.25
CA VAL A 75 -1.47 15.23 8.19
C VAL A 75 -2.82 14.67 8.64
N PRO A 76 -3.93 15.32 8.28
CA PRO A 76 -5.26 14.78 8.55
C PRO A 76 -5.45 13.46 7.79
N ALA A 77 -6.04 12.49 8.45
CA ALA A 77 -6.28 11.18 7.89
C ALA A 77 -7.59 10.57 8.38
N ILE A 78 -8.13 9.63 7.63
CA ILE A 78 -9.27 8.80 8.03
C ILE A 78 -8.82 7.35 8.10
N GLN A 79 -9.13 6.67 9.20
CA GLN A 79 -8.88 5.24 9.31
C GLN A 79 -10.07 4.45 8.77
N THR A 80 -9.81 3.47 7.91
CA THR A 80 -10.81 2.57 7.33
C THR A 80 -10.18 1.24 6.94
N ASN A 81 -10.95 0.37 6.29
CA ASN A 81 -10.53 -0.94 5.83
C ASN A 81 -10.77 -1.08 4.34
N VAL A 82 -9.84 -1.72 3.63
CA VAL A 82 -9.97 -2.09 2.21
C VAL A 82 -9.66 -3.57 2.03
N ASN A 83 -10.35 -4.23 1.10
CA ASN A 83 -9.96 -5.59 0.73
C ASN A 83 -8.85 -5.54 -0.32
N LEU A 84 -7.69 -6.07 0.04
CA LEU A 84 -6.53 -6.21 -0.81
C LEU A 84 -6.43 -7.63 -1.35
N GLU A 85 -6.27 -7.73 -2.65
CA GLU A 85 -5.91 -8.94 -3.38
C GLU A 85 -4.46 -8.88 -3.82
N ILE A 86 -3.73 -9.96 -3.57
CA ILE A 86 -2.36 -10.13 -4.02
C ILE A 86 -2.09 -11.57 -4.41
N GLY A 87 -1.36 -11.76 -5.50
CA GLY A 87 -0.85 -13.07 -5.88
C GLY A 87 -0.75 -13.27 -7.38
N LYS A 88 -0.80 -14.53 -7.81
CA LYS A 88 -0.74 -14.96 -9.21
C LYS A 88 -2.09 -15.54 -9.63
N PRO A 89 -2.37 -15.73 -10.94
CA PRO A 89 -3.67 -16.23 -11.42
C PRO A 89 -4.19 -17.51 -10.73
N HIS A 90 -3.31 -18.36 -10.20
CA HIS A 90 -3.68 -19.60 -9.51
C HIS A 90 -3.48 -19.55 -7.98
N GLU A 91 -3.05 -18.41 -7.45
CA GLU A 91 -2.76 -18.21 -6.02
C GLU A 91 -3.12 -16.77 -5.66
N ASN A 92 -4.32 -16.54 -5.13
CA ASN A 92 -4.77 -15.20 -4.75
C ASN A 92 -5.05 -15.15 -3.25
N TYR A 93 -4.48 -14.14 -2.59
CA TYR A 93 -4.65 -13.89 -1.17
C TYR A 93 -5.53 -12.65 -1.00
N ASN A 94 -6.63 -12.81 -0.25
CA ASN A 94 -7.49 -11.70 0.15
C ASN A 94 -7.15 -11.28 1.58
N ILE A 95 -6.95 -9.98 1.80
CA ILE A 95 -6.57 -9.41 3.08
C ILE A 95 -7.50 -8.23 3.37
N ASN A 96 -8.26 -8.31 4.46
CA ASN A 96 -8.92 -7.13 5.01
C ASN A 96 -7.86 -6.23 5.66
N LEU A 97 -7.44 -5.20 4.94
CA LEU A 97 -6.30 -4.36 5.28
C LEU A 97 -6.78 -3.07 5.96
N PRO A 98 -6.36 -2.79 7.21
CA PRO A 98 -6.54 -1.47 7.80
C PRO A 98 -5.65 -0.46 7.07
N VAL A 99 -6.25 0.68 6.68
CA VAL A 99 -5.57 1.76 5.96
C VAL A 99 -5.89 3.11 6.59
N LYS A 100 -4.93 4.03 6.50
CA LYS A 100 -5.16 5.46 6.69
C LYS A 100 -5.26 6.14 5.32
N VAL A 101 -6.38 6.82 5.07
CA VAL A 101 -6.57 7.70 3.93
C VAL A 101 -5.99 9.06 4.29
N ILE A 102 -4.98 9.53 3.56
CA ILE A 102 -4.41 10.87 3.81
C ILE A 102 -5.26 11.90 3.09
N LEU A 103 -5.77 12.89 3.84
CA LEU A 103 -6.64 13.95 3.35
C LEU A 103 -5.87 15.22 2.94
N ASN A 104 -4.59 15.09 2.57
CA ASN A 104 -3.80 16.24 2.15
C ASN A 104 -4.34 16.74 0.79
N ASP A 105 -4.65 18.03 0.71
CA ASP A 105 -5.10 18.68 -0.54
C ASP A 105 -3.90 19.31 -1.32
N GLY A 106 -2.66 19.04 -0.90
CA GLY A 106 -1.45 19.51 -1.58
C GLY A 106 -0.99 18.64 -2.76
N ASP A 107 -0.10 19.16 -3.59
CA ASP A 107 0.42 18.51 -4.81
C ASP A 107 1.38 17.33 -4.55
N GLU A 108 1.55 16.90 -3.31
CA GLU A 108 2.43 15.78 -2.98
C GLU A 108 1.77 14.44 -3.32
N GLU A 109 2.24 13.80 -4.39
CA GLU A 109 1.84 12.43 -4.73
C GLU A 109 2.32 11.44 -3.65
N ILE A 110 1.39 11.02 -2.80
CA ILE A 110 1.62 9.97 -1.81
C ILE A 110 1.37 8.61 -2.48
N PRO A 111 2.38 7.73 -2.58
CA PRO A 111 2.17 6.40 -3.13
C PRO A 111 1.30 5.55 -2.18
N VAL A 112 0.64 4.53 -2.71
CA VAL A 112 0.01 3.50 -1.86
C VAL A 112 1.10 2.77 -1.08
N LEU A 113 0.99 2.78 0.25
CA LEU A 113 1.93 2.12 1.16
C LEU A 113 1.30 0.90 1.81
N LEU A 114 2.04 -0.20 1.85
CA LEU A 114 1.73 -1.37 2.66
C LEU A 114 2.56 -1.29 3.94
N GLY A 115 1.90 -0.93 5.03
CA GLY A 115 2.46 -0.85 6.38
C GLY A 115 2.28 -2.13 7.16
N ARG A 116 2.75 -2.14 8.41
CA ARG A 116 2.87 -3.35 9.23
C ARG A 116 1.53 -4.00 9.57
N SER A 117 0.58 -3.23 10.11
CA SER A 117 -0.71 -3.76 10.56
C SER A 117 -1.51 -4.37 9.41
N GLY A 118 -1.93 -5.63 9.58
CA GLY A 118 -2.75 -6.36 8.63
C GLY A 118 -1.98 -7.00 7.47
N PHE A 119 -0.96 -6.35 6.92
CA PHE A 119 -0.17 -6.91 5.81
C PHE A 119 1.03 -7.73 6.29
N PHE A 120 1.89 -7.17 7.15
CA PHE A 120 3.11 -7.85 7.61
C PHE A 120 2.76 -9.02 8.55
N ASP A 121 1.60 -8.97 9.20
CA ASP A 121 1.08 -10.07 10.01
C ASP A 121 0.83 -11.35 9.18
N LYS A 122 0.66 -11.22 7.84
CA LYS A 122 0.35 -12.34 6.94
C LYS A 122 1.58 -12.90 6.24
N PHE A 123 2.69 -12.16 6.21
CA PHE A 123 3.87 -12.54 5.43
C PHE A 123 5.18 -12.29 6.17
N ILE A 124 6.08 -13.25 6.08
CA ILE A 124 7.52 -12.99 6.20
C ILE A 124 7.95 -12.30 4.91
N ILE A 125 8.43 -11.07 5.04
CA ILE A 125 8.83 -10.21 3.92
C ILE A 125 10.35 -10.13 3.87
N THR A 126 10.92 -10.37 2.70
CA THR A 126 12.37 -10.27 2.46
C THR A 126 12.65 -9.32 1.30
N PHE A 127 13.56 -8.37 1.51
CA PHE A 127 14.06 -7.47 0.50
C PHE A 127 15.49 -7.90 0.13
N ASP A 128 15.67 -8.45 -1.08
CA ASP A 128 17.00 -8.72 -1.64
C ASP A 128 17.35 -7.55 -2.57
N GLN A 129 18.01 -6.52 -2.01
CA GLN A 129 18.41 -5.32 -2.74
C GLN A 129 19.40 -5.65 -3.87
N SER A 130 20.30 -6.63 -3.65
CA SER A 130 21.31 -7.00 -4.64
C SER A 130 20.70 -7.58 -5.92
N LYS A 131 19.54 -8.25 -5.77
CA LYS A 131 18.76 -8.81 -6.88
C LYS A 131 17.53 -7.99 -7.24
N GLU A 132 17.25 -6.93 -6.49
CA GLU A 132 16.05 -6.10 -6.62
C GLU A 132 14.75 -6.95 -6.58
N ILE A 133 14.66 -7.86 -5.61
CA ILE A 133 13.53 -8.78 -5.43
C ILE A 133 12.91 -8.58 -4.05
N VAL A 134 11.58 -8.57 -4.01
CA VAL A 134 10.79 -8.75 -2.79
C VAL A 134 10.21 -10.16 -2.77
N SER A 135 10.36 -10.85 -1.65
CA SER A 135 9.75 -12.15 -1.40
C SER A 135 8.72 -12.06 -0.28
N LEU A 136 7.51 -12.58 -0.52
CA LEU A 136 6.44 -12.69 0.46
C LEU A 136 6.19 -14.17 0.75
N LYS A 137 6.63 -14.64 1.90
CA LYS A 137 6.36 -16.01 2.38
C LYS A 137 5.21 -15.95 3.38
N ARG A 138 4.09 -16.60 3.09
CA ARG A 138 2.92 -16.61 3.98
C ARG A 138 3.28 -17.20 5.36
N VAL A 139 2.82 -16.53 6.41
CA VAL A 139 2.81 -17.06 7.78
C VAL A 139 1.63 -18.03 7.87
N SER A 140 1.92 -19.27 8.28
CA SER A 140 0.94 -20.35 8.46
C SER A 140 0.02 -20.07 9.63
#